data_AF-A0A1Y6D234-F1
#
_entry.id   AF-A0A1Y6D234-F1
#
_cell.length_a   1.000
_cell.length_b   1.000
_cell.length_c   1.000
_cell.angle_alpha   90.00
_cell.angle_beta   90.00
_cell.angle_gamma   90.00
#
_symmetry.space_group_name_H-M   'P 1'
#
loop_
_entity.id
_entity.type
_entity.pdbx_description
1 polymer ?
#
loop_
_entity_poly.entity_id
_entity_poly.type
_entity_poly.pdbx_seq_one_letter_code
_entity_poly.pdbx_strand_id
1 'polypeptide(L)'
;MAVTVVLDAAGFDPGPGIALTEMETLRAYRPDWPMDAPADRVENYMYDERKPTLFYVYPPATEDAHVEIVYVRNPTPCVGLDSGFALPDAYANAALYYMLMRAAEKAQRFDVARGFGEQYRAALQVRAVNDLRGSPNLRNQGGAGVPGLGG
;
A
#
# COMPACT_ATOMS: atom_id res chain seq x y z
N MET A 1 -11.72 1.58 -8.21
CA MET A 1 -12.56 0.61 -7.49
C MET A 1 -11.80 -0.72 -7.51
N ALA A 2 -11.23 -1.23 -6.43
CA ALA A 2 -11.12 -0.80 -5.05
C ALA A 2 -9.63 -0.70 -4.67
N VAL A 3 -9.25 0.31 -3.89
CA VAL A 3 -8.03 0.22 -3.06
C VAL A 3 -8.54 -0.25 -1.71
N THR A 4 -8.68 -1.56 -1.58
CA THR A 4 -8.88 -2.18 -0.28
C THR A 4 -7.48 -2.36 0.29
N VAL A 5 -7.01 -1.37 1.05
CA VAL A 5 -5.92 -1.62 2.01
C VAL A 5 -6.62 -2.31 3.17
N VAL A 6 -6.61 -3.63 3.12
CA VAL A 6 -6.92 -4.45 4.28
C VAL A 6 -5.67 -4.44 5.16
N LEU A 7 -5.76 -3.76 6.30
CA LEU A 7 -4.91 -4.02 7.45
C LEU A 7 -5.71 -5.01 8.30
N ASP A 8 -5.49 -6.31 8.07
CA ASP A 8 -6.17 -7.41 8.77
C ASP A 8 -7.71 -7.25 8.81
N ALA A 9 -8.37 -7.60 7.71
CA ALA A 9 -9.81 -7.75 7.68
C ALA A 9 -10.09 -9.11 8.28
N ALA A 10 -10.50 -9.09 9.55
CA ALA A 10 -11.16 -10.16 10.25
C ALA A 10 -11.94 -11.08 9.29
N GLY A 11 -11.37 -12.26 9.00
CA GLY A 11 -11.98 -13.22 8.08
C GLY A 11 -11.06 -14.31 7.53
N PHE A 12 -9.73 -14.14 7.58
CA PHE A 12 -8.79 -15.15 7.10
C PHE A 12 -7.91 -15.66 8.24
N ASP A 13 -7.70 -16.98 8.29
CA ASP A 13 -6.90 -17.64 9.34
C ASP A 13 -5.52 -16.97 9.43
N PRO A 14 -5.12 -16.46 10.62
CA PRO A 14 -3.83 -15.80 10.80
C PRO A 14 -2.69 -16.81 10.71
N GLY A 15 -2.28 -17.10 9.48
CA GLY A 15 -1.10 -17.89 9.17
C GLY A 15 0.18 -17.05 9.25
N PRO A 16 1.35 -17.69 9.42
CA PRO A 16 2.64 -17.03 9.23
C PRO A 16 2.70 -16.24 7.92
N GLY A 17 3.33 -15.07 7.97
CA GLY A 17 3.51 -14.20 6.80
C GLY A 17 4.26 -14.90 5.67
N ILE A 18 3.99 -14.47 4.43
CA ILE A 18 4.59 -15.05 3.24
C ILE A 18 5.99 -14.46 3.04
N ALA A 19 7.01 -15.30 2.86
CA ALA A 19 8.38 -14.88 2.69
C ALA A 19 8.78 -14.71 1.21
N LEU A 20 9.62 -13.71 0.92
CA LEU A 20 10.25 -13.57 -0.39
C LEU A 20 11.37 -14.60 -0.52
N THR A 21 11.34 -15.39 -1.58
CA THR A 21 12.39 -16.36 -1.91
C THR A 21 12.89 -16.14 -3.34
N GLU A 22 14.19 -16.35 -3.57
CA GLU A 22 14.76 -16.32 -4.91
C GLU A 22 14.34 -17.57 -5.70
N MET A 23 13.90 -17.36 -6.93
CA MET A 23 13.46 -18.44 -7.83
C MET A 23 14.56 -19.49 -8.05
N GLU A 24 15.83 -19.08 -8.07
CA GLU A 24 16.97 -19.98 -8.23
C GLU A 24 17.15 -20.91 -7.03
N THR A 25 17.00 -20.39 -5.81
CA THR A 25 17.09 -21.19 -4.58
C THR A 25 16.03 -22.28 -4.55
N LEU A 26 14.77 -21.94 -4.89
CA LEU A 26 13.69 -22.93 -4.92
C LEU A 26 13.91 -23.97 -6.02
N ARG A 27 14.33 -23.54 -7.22
CA ARG A 27 14.63 -24.47 -8.33
C ARG A 27 15.79 -25.41 -8.00
N ALA A 28 16.80 -24.94 -7.25
CA ALA A 28 17.93 -25.75 -6.83
C ALA A 28 17.53 -26.81 -5.79
N TYR A 29 16.67 -26.46 -4.84
CA TYR A 29 16.22 -27.38 -3.78
C TYR A 29 15.11 -28.33 -4.25
N ARG A 30 14.18 -27.83 -5.06
CA ARG A 30 12.99 -28.57 -5.50
C ARG A 30 12.59 -28.16 -6.93
N PRO A 31 13.26 -28.67 -7.97
CA PRO A 31 13.00 -28.26 -9.36
C PRO A 31 11.58 -28.59 -9.83
N ASP A 32 10.98 -29.66 -9.30
CA ASP A 32 9.65 -30.15 -9.67
C ASP A 32 8.52 -29.47 -8.89
N TRP A 33 8.81 -28.39 -8.13
CA TRP A 33 7.85 -27.69 -7.30
C TRP A 33 6.54 -27.28 -8.00
N PRO A 34 6.49 -26.92 -9.31
CA PRO A 34 5.22 -26.59 -9.96
C PRO A 34 4.28 -27.79 -10.11
N MET A 35 4.78 -29.01 -9.94
CA MET A 35 4.00 -30.27 -10.02
C MET A 35 3.62 -30.81 -8.65
N ASP A 36 4.01 -30.14 -7.56
CA ASP A 36 3.64 -30.55 -6.21
C ASP A 36 2.12 -30.43 -5.98
N ALA A 37 1.64 -31.13 -4.94
CA ALA A 37 0.26 -31.03 -4.51
C ALA A 37 -0.10 -29.55 -4.21
N PRO A 38 -1.16 -29.01 -4.82
CA PRO A 38 -1.61 -27.66 -4.54
C PRO A 38 -2.03 -27.50 -3.07
N ALA A 39 -1.83 -26.31 -2.52
CA ALA A 39 -2.22 -25.94 -1.17
C ALA A 39 -2.98 -24.62 -1.15
N ASP A 40 -3.92 -24.49 -0.21
CA ASP A 40 -4.69 -23.25 0.03
C ASP A 40 -3.85 -22.17 0.71
N ARG A 41 -2.69 -22.56 1.26
CA ARG A 41 -1.79 -21.70 2.01
C ARG A 41 -0.47 -21.52 1.27
N VAL A 42 -0.19 -20.28 0.89
CA VAL A 42 1.09 -19.87 0.30
C VAL A 42 2.09 -19.55 1.41
N GLU A 43 3.30 -20.09 1.31
CA GLU A 43 4.39 -19.86 2.28
C GLU A 43 5.44 -18.91 1.74
N ASN A 44 5.82 -19.09 0.47
CA ASN A 44 6.82 -18.27 -0.20
C ASN A 44 6.28 -17.70 -1.49
N TYR A 45 6.73 -16.49 -1.84
CA TYR A 45 6.52 -15.93 -3.16
C TYR A 45 7.86 -15.59 -3.81
N MET A 46 7.89 -15.68 -5.13
CA MET A 46 9.05 -15.34 -5.95
C MET A 46 8.63 -14.30 -6.98
N TYR A 47 9.48 -13.28 -7.11
CA TYR A 47 9.28 -12.16 -8.02
C TYR A 47 10.38 -12.16 -9.07
N ASP A 48 9.97 -12.08 -10.35
CA ASP A 48 10.87 -11.91 -11.48
C ASP A 48 10.71 -10.49 -12.02
N GLU A 49 11.77 -9.68 -11.93
CA GLU A 49 11.79 -8.30 -12.43
C GLU A 49 11.49 -8.20 -13.92
N ARG A 50 11.74 -9.27 -14.69
CA ARG A 50 11.46 -9.32 -16.13
C ARG A 50 9.97 -9.51 -16.41
N LYS A 51 9.20 -10.00 -15.44
CA LYS A 51 7.76 -10.26 -15.54
C LYS A 51 7.04 -9.72 -14.29
N PRO A 52 6.93 -8.39 -14.14
CA PRO A 52 6.43 -7.77 -12.92
C PRO A 52 4.95 -8.08 -12.61
N THR A 53 4.20 -8.60 -13.58
CA THR A 53 2.78 -8.97 -13.41
C THR A 53 2.58 -10.41 -12.96
N LEU A 54 3.63 -11.22 -12.92
CA LEU A 54 3.55 -12.64 -12.58
C LEU A 54 4.32 -12.91 -11.29
N PHE A 55 3.59 -13.42 -10.30
CA PHE A 55 4.16 -13.89 -9.05
C PHE A 55 4.11 -15.41 -9.04
N TYR A 56 5.23 -16.02 -8.70
CA TYR A 56 5.29 -17.46 -8.47
C TYR A 56 5.15 -17.70 -6.97
N VAL A 57 4.48 -18.79 -6.60
CA VAL A 57 4.14 -19.09 -5.20
C VAL A 57 4.51 -20.52 -4.85
N TYR A 58 4.94 -20.76 -3.62
CA TYR A 58 5.21 -22.09 -3.11
C TYR A 58 4.49 -22.31 -1.77
N PRO A 59 3.83 -23.46 -1.57
CA PRO A 59 3.48 -24.48 -2.59
C PRO A 59 2.61 -23.91 -3.73
N PRO A 60 2.37 -24.66 -4.83
CA PRO A 60 1.41 -24.24 -5.86
C PRO A 60 0.05 -23.91 -5.23
N ALA A 61 -0.50 -22.75 -5.58
CA ALA A 61 -1.79 -22.31 -5.04
C ALA A 61 -2.96 -23.11 -5.66
N THR A 62 -3.94 -23.48 -4.84
CA THR A 62 -5.26 -23.92 -5.28
C THR A 62 -6.07 -22.74 -5.83
N GLU A 63 -7.24 -23.01 -6.42
CA GLU A 63 -8.18 -21.95 -6.83
C GLU A 63 -8.76 -21.17 -5.64
N ASP A 64 -8.78 -21.78 -4.45
CA ASP A 64 -9.29 -21.20 -3.20
C ASP A 64 -8.19 -20.46 -2.40
N ALA A 65 -6.94 -20.47 -2.87
CA ALA A 65 -5.85 -19.77 -2.20
C ALA A 65 -6.00 -18.25 -2.38
N HIS A 66 -6.00 -17.53 -1.25
CA HIS A 66 -6.10 -16.07 -1.24
C HIS A 66 -4.81 -15.45 -0.69
N VAL A 67 -4.31 -14.42 -1.38
CA VAL A 67 -3.17 -13.61 -0.93
C VAL A 67 -3.55 -12.15 -1.01
N GLU A 68 -3.28 -11.41 0.07
CA GLU A 68 -3.46 -9.97 0.12
C GLU A 68 -2.16 -9.27 -0.27
N ILE A 69 -2.24 -8.37 -1.26
CA ILE A 69 -1.11 -7.55 -1.68
C ILE A 69 -1.50 -6.08 -1.66
N VAL A 70 -0.56 -5.24 -1.24
CA VAL A 70 -0.66 -3.79 -1.42
C VAL A 70 0.08 -3.43 -2.69
N TYR A 71 -0.64 -2.92 -3.69
CA TYR A 71 -0.06 -2.50 -4.95
C TYR A 71 -0.56 -1.10 -5.34
N VAL A 72 0.23 -0.44 -6.17
CA VAL A 72 -0.16 0.84 -6.78
C VAL A 72 -0.85 0.55 -8.11
N ARG A 73 -2.10 0.99 -8.24
CA ARG A 73 -2.85 0.91 -9.49
C ARG A 73 -2.99 2.29 -10.11
N ASN A 74 -2.93 2.38 -11.43
CA ASN A 74 -3.35 3.59 -12.12
C ASN A 74 -4.84 3.87 -11.80
N PRO A 75 -5.18 5.09 -11.36
CA PRO A 75 -6.56 5.46 -11.09
C PRO A 75 -7.37 5.39 -12.39
N THR A 76 -8.63 4.97 -12.28
CA THR A 76 -9.55 5.02 -13.41
C THR A 76 -9.77 6.49 -13.80
N PRO A 77 -9.64 6.86 -15.08
CA PRO A 77 -9.89 8.23 -15.52
C PRO A 77 -11.30 8.69 -15.17
N CYS A 78 -11.43 9.93 -14.70
CA CYS A 78 -12.72 10.59 -14.56
C CYS A 78 -13.18 11.08 -15.94
N VAL A 79 -14.30 10.56 -16.45
CA VAL A 79 -14.79 10.83 -17.82
C VAL A 79 -15.88 11.92 -17.86
N GLY A 80 -16.35 12.37 -16.70
CA GLY A 80 -17.39 13.38 -16.54
C GLY A 80 -17.54 13.81 -15.08
N LEU A 81 -18.39 14.81 -14.83
CA LEU A 81 -18.61 15.38 -13.49
C LEU A 81 -19.27 14.41 -12.51
N ASP A 82 -20.03 13.45 -13.03
CA ASP A 82 -20.71 12.42 -12.22
C ASP A 82 -19.83 11.16 -12.01
N SER A 83 -18.58 11.19 -12.47
CA SER A 83 -17.66 10.06 -12.27
C SER A 83 -17.18 10.01 -10.82
N GLY A 84 -17.17 8.81 -10.23
CA GLY A 84 -16.51 8.61 -8.94
C GLY A 84 -15.03 8.98 -9.02
N PHE A 85 -14.55 9.77 -8.05
CA PHE A 85 -13.15 10.13 -7.95
C PHE A 85 -12.35 8.94 -7.36
N ALA A 86 -11.23 8.58 -7.99
CA ALA A 86 -10.50 7.36 -7.66
C ALA A 86 -9.69 7.42 -6.35
N LEU A 87 -9.65 8.57 -5.67
CA LEU A 87 -9.00 8.70 -4.37
C LEU A 87 -10.03 8.53 -3.23
N PRO A 88 -9.61 7.94 -2.10
CA PRO A 88 -10.41 7.96 -0.86
C PRO A 88 -10.78 9.38 -0.42
N ASP A 89 -11.95 9.54 0.19
CA ASP A 89 -12.47 10.83 0.71
C ASP A 89 -11.52 11.53 1.69
N ALA A 90 -10.71 10.76 2.42
CA ALA A 90 -9.65 11.29 3.29
C ALA A 90 -8.62 12.15 2.54
N TYR A 91 -8.47 11.96 1.23
CA TYR A 91 -7.61 12.78 0.37
C TYR A 91 -8.38 13.81 -0.47
N ALA A 92 -9.70 13.93 -0.32
CA ALA A 92 -10.52 14.83 -1.13
C ALA A 92 -10.04 16.29 -1.02
N ASN A 93 -9.68 16.74 0.19
CA ASN A 93 -9.19 18.10 0.40
C ASN A 93 -7.81 18.33 -0.26
N ALA A 94 -6.92 17.35 -0.18
CA ALA A 94 -5.62 17.42 -0.87
C ALA A 94 -5.82 17.45 -2.39
N ALA A 95 -6.72 16.62 -2.92
CA ALA A 95 -7.05 16.62 -4.34
C ALA A 95 -7.65 17.97 -4.80
N LEU A 96 -8.54 18.57 -3.99
CA LEU A 96 -9.12 19.88 -4.26
C LEU A 96 -8.04 20.97 -4.34
N TYR A 97 -7.15 21.06 -3.36
CA TYR A 97 -6.07 22.05 -3.37
C TYR A 97 -5.11 21.85 -4.54
N TYR A 98 -4.82 20.60 -4.91
CA TYR A 98 -4.04 20.30 -6.10
C TYR A 98 -4.75 20.80 -7.38
N MET A 99 -6.05 20.52 -7.54
CA MET A 99 -6.82 20.99 -8.69
C MET A 99 -6.88 22.53 -8.76
N LEU A 100 -7.09 23.20 -7.63
CA LEU A 100 -7.14 24.66 -7.55
C LEU A 100 -5.77 25.30 -7.86
N MET A 101 -4.69 24.70 -7.37
CA MET A 101 -3.32 25.11 -7.73
C MET A 101 -3.11 25.01 -9.25
N ARG A 102 -3.45 23.87 -9.87
CA ARG A 102 -3.31 23.68 -11.32
C ARG A 102 -4.20 24.62 -12.14
N ALA A 103 -5.41 24.90 -11.66
CA ALA A 103 -6.32 25.85 -12.29
C ALA A 103 -5.78 27.29 -12.21
N ALA A 104 -5.22 27.68 -11.06
CA ALA A 104 -4.60 28.99 -10.86
C ALA A 104 -3.33 29.16 -11.71
N GLU A 105 -2.49 28.12 -11.82
CA GLU A 105 -1.33 28.09 -12.73
C GLU A 105 -1.77 28.29 -14.19
N LYS A 106 -2.81 27.57 -14.62
CA LYS A 106 -3.38 27.72 -15.97
C LYS A 106 -3.92 29.12 -16.22
N ALA A 107 -4.47 29.77 -15.19
CA ALA A 107 -4.95 31.15 -15.23
C ALA A 107 -3.84 32.20 -15.00
N GLN A 108 -2.57 31.79 -14.93
CA GLN A 108 -1.40 32.66 -14.65
C GLN A 108 -1.46 33.42 -13.31
N ARG A 109 -2.25 32.93 -12.35
CA ARG A 109 -2.37 33.48 -10.99
C ARG A 109 -1.41 32.77 -10.04
N PHE A 110 -0.11 32.99 -10.22
CA PHE A 110 0.94 32.25 -9.52
C PHE A 110 0.98 32.54 -8.00
N ASP A 111 0.56 33.72 -7.58
CA ASP A 111 0.39 34.11 -6.18
C ASP A 111 -0.64 33.22 -5.46
N VAL A 112 -1.80 33.04 -6.09
CA VAL A 112 -2.90 32.20 -5.61
C VAL A 112 -2.53 30.73 -5.71
N ALA A 113 -1.86 30.32 -6.79
CA ALA A 113 -1.36 28.96 -6.96
C ALA A 113 -0.41 28.56 -5.83
N ARG A 114 0.51 29.45 -5.42
CA ARG A 114 1.44 29.20 -4.31
C ARG A 114 0.70 28.93 -2.99
N GLY A 115 -0.33 29.72 -2.68
CA GLY A 115 -1.15 29.52 -1.48
C GLY A 115 -1.85 28.16 -1.46
N PHE A 116 -2.45 27.74 -2.59
CA PHE A 116 -3.05 26.41 -2.69
C PHE A 116 -2.00 25.28 -2.63
N GLY A 117 -0.79 25.51 -3.16
CA GLY A 117 0.33 24.57 -3.07
C GLY A 117 0.78 24.33 -1.62
N GLU A 118 0.81 25.38 -0.79
CA GLU A 118 1.12 25.27 0.64
C GLU A 118 0.03 24.46 1.38
N GLN A 119 -1.24 24.73 1.09
CA GLN A 119 -2.38 23.99 1.67
C GLN A 119 -2.41 22.52 1.23
N TYR A 120 -2.05 22.22 -0.02
CA TYR A 120 -1.89 20.86 -0.51
C TYR A 120 -0.82 20.09 0.28
N ARG A 121 0.36 20.69 0.50
CA ARG A 121 1.45 20.06 1.26
C ARG A 121 1.08 19.86 2.72
N ALA A 122 0.38 20.83 3.33
CA ALA A 122 -0.12 20.71 4.69
C ALA A 122 -1.14 19.58 4.83
N ALA A 123 -2.09 19.46 3.89
CA ALA A 123 -3.10 18.41 3.90
C ALA A 123 -2.49 16.99 3.84
N LEU A 124 -1.40 16.82 3.07
CA LEU A 124 -0.67 15.55 3.02
C LEU A 124 0.11 15.26 4.32
N GLN A 125 0.75 16.27 4.90
CA GLN A 125 1.53 16.12 6.13
C GLN A 125 0.67 15.85 7.36
N VAL A 126 -0.46 16.54 7.49
CA VAL A 126 -1.38 16.37 8.63
C VAL A 126 -1.91 14.93 8.68
N ARG A 127 -2.16 14.30 7.52
CA ARG A 127 -2.54 12.88 7.50
C ARG A 127 -1.40 11.97 7.92
N ALA A 128 -0.19 12.12 7.39
CA ALA A 128 0.95 11.30 7.81
C ALA A 128 1.18 11.38 9.33
N VAL A 129 1.02 12.57 9.90
CA VAL A 129 1.15 12.80 11.35
C VAL A 129 -0.04 12.21 12.14
N ASN A 130 -1.27 12.30 11.64
CA ASN A 130 -2.44 11.72 12.30
C ASN A 130 -2.47 10.18 12.23
N ASP A 131 -2.06 9.60 11.09
CA ASP A 131 -1.95 8.15 10.92
C ASP A 131 -0.84 7.57 11.82
N LEU A 132 0.27 8.31 12.01
CA LEU A 132 1.30 7.98 13.00
C LEU A 132 0.78 8.14 14.44
N ARG A 133 0.18 9.29 14.78
CA ARG A 133 -0.30 9.59 16.15
C ARG A 133 -1.44 8.69 16.61
N GLY A 134 -2.30 8.25 15.69
CA GLY A 134 -3.39 7.31 15.94
C GLY A 134 -2.95 5.85 15.94
N SER A 135 -1.71 5.55 15.53
CA SER A 135 -1.20 4.18 15.47
C SER A 135 -1.07 3.59 16.88
N PRO A 136 -1.76 2.46 17.18
CA PRO A 136 -1.62 1.76 18.46
C PRO A 136 -0.19 1.30 18.75
N ASN A 137 0.65 1.18 17.72
CA ASN A 137 2.04 0.75 17.83
C ASN A 137 2.94 1.79 18.52
N LEU A 138 2.62 3.09 18.45
CA LEU A 138 3.34 4.12 19.21
C LEU A 138 2.94 4.12 20.68
N ARG A 139 1.72 3.69 21.00
CA ARG A 139 1.23 3.58 22.38
C ARG A 139 1.80 2.36 23.13
N ASN A 140 2.26 1.34 22.39
CA ASN A 140 2.89 0.13 22.93
C ASN A 140 4.43 0.25 23.11
N GLN A 141 5.07 1.30 22.58
CA GLN A 141 6.50 1.56 22.82
C GLN A 141 6.79 2.30 24.14
N GLY A 142 5.80 2.41 25.03
CA GLY A 142 5.92 3.02 26.36
C GLY A 142 6.49 2.11 27.47
N GLY A 143 7.28 1.08 27.12
CA GLY A 143 7.82 0.11 28.09
C GLY A 143 9.27 -0.32 27.89
N ALA A 144 9.94 0.08 26.80
CA ALA A 144 11.37 -0.17 26.64
C ALA A 144 12.15 0.95 27.33
N GLY A 145 12.68 0.63 28.53
CA GLY A 145 13.31 1.58 29.44
C GLY A 145 14.33 2.50 28.77
N VAL A 146 14.19 3.78 29.06
CA VAL A 146 15.22 4.80 28.80
C VAL A 146 16.42 4.46 29.70
N PRO A 147 17.59 4.07 29.16
CA PRO A 147 18.77 3.85 29.98
C PRO A 147 19.34 5.21 30.41
N GLY A 148 19.18 5.51 31.70
CA GLY A 148 20.00 6.41 32.54
C GLY A 148 20.61 7.68 31.93
N LEU A 149 20.02 8.83 32.26
CA LEU A 149 20.79 10.05 32.55
C LEU A 149 20.73 10.29 34.05
N GLY A 150 21.73 9.78 34.77
CA GLY A 150 22.02 10.13 36.14
C GLY A 150 23.30 10.96 36.19
N GLY A 151 23.27 12.06 36.96
CA GLY A 151 24.43 12.90 37.27
C GLY A 151 24.43 14.24 36.56
#